data_AF-L0W9T9-F1
#
_entry.id   AF-L0W9T9-F1
#
_cell.length_a   1.000
_cell.length_b   1.000
_cell.length_c   1.000
_cell.angle_alpha   90.00
_cell.angle_beta   90.00
_cell.angle_gamma   90.00
#
_symmetry.space_group_name_H-M   'P 1'
#
loop_
_entity.id
_entity.type
_entity.pdbx_description
1 polymer ?
#
loop_
_entity_poly.entity_id
_entity_poly.type
_entity_poly.pdbx_seq_one_letter_code
_entity_poly.pdbx_strand_id
1 'polypeptide(L)'
;MVPLQQHHRRVARSATLILLALLCSPGQAQLCANPGQDGDQASGPLINSYFTGPDSQTLPAGSNELPLTVARGNGRLHGGDLALLIQMQGADIRHENHADYGQLLASALHQEWVSIVRVSQHRARIRGAGDNGGLRYSYRNAPADKQHGRARWQLIRVPQYQSLIVQEDLKALPWDGRTGGVLAMDVRRQLDLQGHSLSVAGAGFRGGQALSLSGALGRPQDWRYPAPSEAERQAGYGQHGSKGEGVAGSPAAMTLPDSGYPGGDMGRGAPANAGGGGNGLDLSQRHVAGGGGGGNAGAGQSGS
;
A
#
# COMPACT_ATOMS: atom_id res chain seq x y z
N MET A 1 -43.60 85.00 18.97
CA MET A 1 -42.44 85.82 18.55
C MET A 1 -41.51 84.93 17.73
N VAL A 2 -41.33 85.28 16.46
CA VAL A 2 -40.39 84.73 15.45
C VAL A 2 -39.16 85.68 15.48
N PRO A 3 -37.87 85.27 15.28
CA PRO A 3 -37.33 84.63 14.06
C PRO A 3 -36.30 83.49 14.30
N LEU A 4 -36.02 82.49 13.45
CA LEU A 4 -35.78 82.37 11.99
C LEU A 4 -34.54 83.13 11.48
N GLN A 5 -33.37 82.46 11.37
CA GLN A 5 -32.39 82.57 10.25
C GLN A 5 -31.06 81.87 10.62
N GLN A 6 -30.69 80.79 9.93
CA GLN A 6 -29.78 80.71 8.78
C GLN A 6 -28.28 80.78 9.14
N HIS A 7 -27.53 79.68 8.90
CA HIS A 7 -26.65 79.59 7.72
C HIS A 7 -25.95 78.23 7.61
N HIS A 8 -26.10 77.61 6.44
CA HIS A 8 -25.29 76.51 5.95
C HIS A 8 -23.85 76.96 5.65
N ARG A 9 -22.86 76.08 5.87
CA ARG A 9 -21.74 75.84 4.93
C ARG A 9 -21.06 74.49 5.23
N ARG A 10 -20.53 73.91 4.16
CA ARG A 10 -20.28 72.48 3.90
C ARG A 10 -18.80 72.09 4.11
N VAL A 11 -18.55 70.77 4.03
CA VAL A 11 -17.28 70.08 3.62
C VAL A 11 -16.27 69.94 4.79
N ALA A 12 -15.66 68.81 5.16
CA ALA A 12 -15.37 67.51 4.54
C ALA A 12 -14.75 66.54 5.57
N ARG A 13 -14.75 65.23 5.24
CA ARG A 13 -13.80 64.16 5.67
C ARG A 13 -13.96 63.76 7.16
N SER A 14 -14.28 62.53 7.53
CA SER A 14 -13.71 61.28 7.07
C SER A 14 -14.66 60.12 7.37
N ALA A 15 -14.95 59.32 6.34
CA ALA A 15 -15.61 58.04 6.47
C ALA A 15 -14.56 57.00 6.86
N THR A 16 -14.57 56.54 8.11
CA THR A 16 -13.81 55.36 8.51
C THR A 16 -14.71 54.14 8.36
N LEU A 17 -14.58 53.53 7.19
CA LEU A 17 -15.17 52.24 6.83
C LEU A 17 -14.50 51.16 7.69
N ILE A 18 -15.19 50.66 8.72
CA ILE A 18 -14.76 49.47 9.45
C ILE A 18 -15.14 48.27 8.58
N LEU A 19 -14.20 47.87 7.72
CA LEU A 19 -14.25 46.64 6.95
C LEU A 19 -14.06 45.48 7.93
N LEU A 20 -15.16 44.89 8.40
CA LEU A 20 -15.13 43.66 9.17
C LEU A 20 -14.70 42.54 8.21
N ALA A 21 -13.40 42.25 8.19
CA ALA A 21 -12.83 41.15 7.45
C ALA A 21 -13.51 39.86 7.94
N LEU A 22 -14.34 39.25 7.06
CA LEU A 22 -14.65 37.84 7.18
C LEU A 22 -13.31 37.10 7.14
N LEU A 23 -12.84 36.68 8.31
CA LEU A 23 -11.93 35.57 8.45
C LEU A 23 -12.68 34.33 7.94
N CYS A 24 -12.70 34.18 6.61
CA CYS A 24 -12.90 32.90 5.98
C CYS A 24 -11.76 32.04 6.52
N SER A 25 -12.07 31.26 7.55
CA SER A 25 -11.22 30.14 7.92
C SER A 25 -10.96 29.37 6.63
N PRO A 26 -9.72 28.98 6.30
CA PRO A 26 -9.54 28.01 5.23
C PRO A 26 -10.37 26.81 5.65
N GLY A 27 -11.51 26.62 4.98
CA GLY A 27 -12.33 25.44 5.15
C GLY A 27 -11.37 24.28 5.02
N GLN A 28 -11.35 23.40 6.03
CA GLN A 28 -10.71 22.10 5.84
C GLN A 28 -11.34 21.56 4.56
N ALA A 29 -10.55 21.55 3.49
CA ALA A 29 -11.01 21.07 2.21
C ALA A 29 -11.29 19.60 2.46
N GLN A 30 -12.57 19.28 2.70
CA GLN A 30 -13.01 17.90 2.77
C GLN A 30 -12.49 17.25 1.49
N LEU A 31 -11.86 16.09 1.64
CA LEU A 31 -11.65 15.13 0.57
C LEU A 31 -13.04 14.72 0.08
N CYS A 32 -13.69 15.61 -0.66
CA CYS A 32 -15.02 15.36 -1.19
C CYS A 32 -14.84 14.29 -2.26
N ALA A 33 -15.44 13.14 -2.00
CA ALA A 33 -15.82 12.22 -3.04
C ALA A 33 -16.62 12.96 -4.12
N ASN A 34 -16.52 12.52 -5.37
CA ASN A 34 -17.43 12.89 -6.45
C ASN A 34 -18.36 11.70 -6.76
N PRO A 35 -19.44 11.49 -5.97
CA PRO A 35 -20.35 10.38 -6.19
C PRO A 35 -20.89 10.34 -7.63
N GLY A 36 -20.80 9.17 -8.26
CA GLY A 36 -21.29 8.96 -9.62
C GLY A 36 -20.36 9.46 -10.73
N GLN A 37 -19.14 9.90 -10.40
CA GLN A 37 -18.14 10.28 -11.41
C GLN A 37 -17.89 9.15 -12.43
N ASP A 38 -17.96 7.90 -11.99
CA ASP A 38 -17.74 6.71 -12.82
C ASP A 38 -19.07 6.05 -13.27
N GLY A 39 -20.18 6.78 -13.17
CA GLY A 39 -21.51 6.31 -13.58
C GLY A 39 -22.16 5.37 -12.56
N ASP A 40 -22.97 4.42 -13.06
CA ASP A 40 -23.72 3.46 -12.24
C ASP A 40 -23.43 1.98 -12.61
N GLN A 41 -22.43 1.73 -13.45
CA GLN A 41 -22.03 0.39 -13.90
C GLN A 41 -20.51 0.22 -13.94
N ALA A 42 -20.02 -0.97 -13.61
CA ALA A 42 -18.62 -1.34 -13.77
C ALA A 42 -18.31 -1.65 -15.24
N SER A 43 -17.17 -1.16 -15.74
CA SER A 43 -16.70 -1.45 -17.10
C SER A 43 -15.81 -2.70 -17.10
N GLY A 44 -16.42 -3.85 -16.83
CA GLY A 44 -15.75 -5.16 -16.77
C GLY A 44 -15.33 -5.60 -15.36
N PRO A 45 -14.63 -6.75 -15.24
CA PRO A 45 -14.32 -7.37 -13.95
C PRO A 45 -13.20 -6.68 -13.18
N LEU A 46 -12.44 -5.81 -13.85
CA LEU A 46 -11.34 -5.05 -13.27
C LEU A 46 -11.67 -3.56 -13.30
N ILE A 47 -11.93 -3.00 -12.12
CA ILE A 47 -12.35 -1.61 -11.97
C ILE A 47 -11.25 -0.67 -11.45
N ASN A 48 -10.18 -1.23 -10.86
CA ASN A 48 -9.09 -0.44 -10.30
C ASN A 48 -7.93 -0.29 -11.30
N SER A 49 -7.26 0.85 -11.18
CA SER A 49 -5.91 1.07 -11.69
C SER A 49 -4.96 1.29 -10.53
N TYR A 50 -3.77 0.72 -10.65
CA TYR A 50 -2.75 0.69 -9.62
C TYR A 50 -1.50 1.37 -10.12
N PHE A 51 -0.92 2.21 -9.27
CA PHE A 51 0.26 2.99 -9.56
C PHE A 51 1.27 2.85 -8.42
N THR A 52 2.56 2.97 -8.72
CA THR A 52 3.60 3.14 -7.70
C THR A 52 4.66 4.13 -8.20
N GLY A 53 5.58 4.51 -7.33
CA GLY A 53 6.69 5.42 -7.63
C GLY A 53 8.05 4.70 -7.75
N PRO A 54 9.14 5.46 -7.87
CA PRO A 54 10.51 4.93 -7.93
C PRO A 54 10.86 4.02 -6.74
N ASP A 55 11.77 3.05 -6.94
CA ASP A 55 12.09 1.99 -5.96
C ASP A 55 12.83 2.48 -4.69
N SER A 56 13.42 3.68 -4.72
CA SER A 56 14.15 4.31 -3.59
C SER A 56 13.62 5.72 -3.34
N GLN A 57 12.34 5.81 -3.00
CA GLN A 57 11.65 7.08 -2.77
C GLN A 57 10.95 7.09 -1.42
N THR A 58 11.14 8.16 -0.67
CA THR A 58 10.28 8.52 0.46
C THR A 58 9.37 9.66 0.03
N LEU A 59 8.09 9.53 0.35
CA LEU A 59 7.08 10.58 0.32
C LEU A 59 6.86 11.03 1.77
N PRO A 60 7.45 12.16 2.20
CA PRO A 60 7.24 12.67 3.56
C PRO A 60 5.77 13.04 3.82
N ALA A 61 5.36 13.04 5.08
CA ALA A 61 4.11 13.70 5.48
C ALA A 61 4.11 15.17 5.02
N GLY A 62 2.96 15.68 4.61
CA GLY A 62 2.79 17.00 3.98
C GLY A 62 3.09 17.03 2.48
N SER A 63 3.61 15.94 1.89
CA SER A 63 3.81 15.86 0.44
C SER A 63 2.48 15.97 -0.31
N ASN A 64 2.47 16.67 -1.43
CA ASN A 64 1.27 16.89 -2.23
C ASN A 64 1.49 16.58 -3.72
N GLU A 65 2.64 16.01 -4.06
CA GLU A 65 3.00 15.58 -5.41
C GLU A 65 3.65 14.20 -5.33
N LEU A 66 3.11 13.24 -6.10
CA LEU A 66 3.51 11.84 -6.10
C LEU A 66 4.14 11.50 -7.45
N PRO A 67 5.44 11.14 -7.49
CA PRO A 67 6.05 10.57 -8.68
C PRO A 67 5.51 9.17 -8.96
N LEU A 68 5.15 8.90 -10.22
CA LEU A 68 4.56 7.65 -10.67
C LEU A 68 5.43 7.04 -11.78
N THR A 69 5.69 5.73 -11.71
CA THR A 69 6.61 5.02 -12.62
C THR A 69 6.02 3.74 -13.22
N VAL A 70 5.05 3.11 -12.56
CA VAL A 70 4.40 1.89 -13.05
C VAL A 70 2.90 2.08 -12.94
N ALA A 71 2.16 1.66 -13.97
CA ALA A 71 0.71 1.63 -13.98
C ALA A 71 0.22 0.27 -14.49
N ARG A 72 -0.74 -0.33 -13.78
CA ARG A 72 -1.46 -1.55 -14.19
C ARG A 72 -2.96 -1.33 -13.95
N GLY A 73 -3.80 -2.11 -14.60
CA GLY A 73 -5.24 -2.11 -14.34
C GLY A 73 -6.06 -1.49 -15.47
N ASN A 74 -7.26 -1.03 -15.12
CA ASN A 74 -8.24 -0.52 -16.08
C ASN A 74 -8.52 0.97 -15.83
N GLY A 75 -8.13 1.81 -16.80
CA GLY A 75 -8.36 3.25 -16.75
C GLY A 75 -7.12 4.07 -16.39
N ARG A 76 -7.13 5.33 -16.81
CA ARG A 76 -6.05 6.30 -16.54
C ARG A 76 -6.43 7.13 -15.32
N LEU A 77 -5.41 7.58 -14.58
CA LEU A 77 -5.59 8.53 -13.49
C LEU A 77 -5.80 9.93 -14.06
N HIS A 78 -6.78 10.67 -13.56
CA HIS A 78 -7.07 12.03 -13.98
C HIS A 78 -7.40 12.94 -12.79
N GLY A 79 -7.39 14.26 -13.02
CA GLY A 79 -7.88 15.21 -12.03
C GLY A 79 -9.36 14.96 -11.71
N GLY A 80 -9.72 15.02 -10.43
CA GLY A 80 -11.04 14.72 -9.90
C GLY A 80 -11.15 13.33 -9.27
N ASP A 81 -10.29 12.37 -9.65
CA ASP A 81 -10.37 11.00 -9.13
C ASP A 81 -10.15 10.92 -7.60
N LEU A 82 -10.88 10.02 -6.95
CA LEU A 82 -10.53 9.50 -5.63
C LEU A 82 -9.45 8.40 -5.77
N ALA A 83 -8.50 8.39 -4.85
CA ALA A 83 -7.51 7.33 -4.79
C ALA A 83 -7.18 6.92 -3.35
N LEU A 84 -6.80 5.64 -3.19
CA LEU A 84 -6.27 5.07 -1.96
C LEU A 84 -4.74 4.99 -2.08
N LEU A 85 -4.01 5.68 -1.20
CA LEU A 85 -2.57 5.50 -1.05
C LEU A 85 -2.32 4.55 0.13
N ILE A 86 -1.63 3.44 -0.10
CA ILE A 86 -1.40 2.39 0.90
C ILE A 86 0.05 1.91 0.90
N GLN A 87 0.63 1.82 2.09
CA GLN A 87 1.93 1.18 2.32
C GLN A 87 1.71 -0.33 2.44
N MET A 88 2.00 -1.07 1.37
CA MET A 88 1.78 -2.53 1.30
C MET A 88 2.85 -3.31 2.06
N GLN A 89 4.11 -2.89 1.95
CA GLN A 89 5.26 -3.55 2.59
C GLN A 89 6.17 -2.54 3.29
N GLY A 90 6.98 -2.98 4.25
CA GLY A 90 7.92 -2.16 5.02
C GLY A 90 7.65 -2.17 6.52
N ALA A 91 7.01 -3.21 7.04
CA ALA A 91 6.90 -3.42 8.47
C ALA A 91 8.23 -3.90 9.05
N ASP A 92 8.58 -3.41 10.24
CA ASP A 92 9.81 -3.80 10.91
C ASP A 92 9.58 -5.05 11.76
N ILE A 93 10.55 -5.96 11.71
CA ILE A 93 10.47 -7.26 12.39
C ILE A 93 11.72 -7.53 13.24
N ARG A 94 11.56 -8.38 14.26
CA ARG A 94 12.68 -9.07 14.88
C ARG A 94 13.34 -9.98 13.85
N HIS A 95 14.67 -9.97 13.78
CA HIS A 95 15.43 -10.65 12.73
C HIS A 95 16.61 -11.47 13.27
N GLU A 96 16.69 -11.62 14.58
CA GLU A 96 17.58 -12.55 15.25
C GLU A 96 17.16 -14.00 14.91
N ASN A 97 18.13 -14.92 14.82
CA ASN A 97 17.84 -16.34 14.58
C ASN A 97 17.29 -16.99 15.87
N HIS A 98 16.06 -16.67 16.23
CA HIS A 98 15.42 -17.04 17.48
C HIS A 98 13.90 -17.22 17.29
N ALA A 99 13.20 -17.72 18.32
CA ALA A 99 11.78 -18.06 18.27
C ALA A 99 10.82 -16.91 17.98
N ASP A 100 11.31 -15.69 18.11
CA ASP A 100 10.61 -14.45 17.80
C ASP A 100 10.98 -13.89 16.42
N TYR A 101 11.76 -14.59 15.59
CA TYR A 101 12.05 -14.17 14.22
C TYR A 101 10.76 -13.88 13.46
N GLY A 102 10.69 -12.66 12.93
CA GLY A 102 9.56 -12.18 12.15
C GLY A 102 8.43 -11.55 12.97
N GLN A 103 8.51 -11.52 14.31
CA GLN A 103 7.57 -10.74 15.12
C GLN A 103 7.63 -9.25 14.77
N LEU A 104 6.46 -8.64 14.57
CA LEU A 104 6.32 -7.21 14.28
C LEU A 104 6.82 -6.37 15.47
N LEU A 105 7.70 -5.40 15.20
CA LEU A 105 8.21 -4.44 16.18
C LEU A 105 7.47 -3.10 16.10
N ALA A 106 7.42 -2.53 14.90
CA ALA A 106 6.68 -1.33 14.57
C ALA A 106 6.16 -1.46 13.13
N SER A 107 4.94 -1.00 12.89
CA SER A 107 4.30 -1.08 11.58
C SER A 107 4.19 0.33 11.00
N ALA A 108 4.95 0.60 9.93
CA ALA A 108 4.75 1.78 9.09
C ALA A 108 3.64 1.57 8.04
N LEU A 109 2.76 0.59 8.25
CA LEU A 109 1.66 0.27 7.35
C LEU A 109 0.55 1.31 7.54
N HIS A 110 0.54 2.29 6.66
CA HIS A 110 -0.45 3.36 6.64
C HIS A 110 -1.29 3.28 5.37
N GLN A 111 -2.50 3.80 5.46
CA GLN A 111 -3.33 4.07 4.31
C GLN A 111 -4.06 5.40 4.48
N GLU A 112 -4.26 6.11 3.37
CA GLU A 112 -5.06 7.33 3.37
C GLU A 112 -5.76 7.55 2.02
N TRP A 113 -6.92 8.20 2.09
CA TRP A 113 -7.65 8.66 0.92
C TRP A 113 -7.07 9.98 0.43
N VAL A 114 -6.85 10.10 -0.88
CA VAL A 114 -6.39 11.32 -1.53
C VAL A 114 -7.27 11.64 -2.73
N SER A 115 -7.47 12.91 -3.03
CA SER A 115 -8.08 13.34 -4.28
C SER A 115 -7.01 13.78 -5.26
N ILE A 116 -7.16 13.40 -6.53
CA ILE A 116 -6.23 13.78 -7.59
C ILE A 116 -6.61 15.17 -8.09
N VAL A 117 -5.69 16.12 -7.98
CA VAL A 117 -5.91 17.49 -8.45
C VAL A 117 -5.58 17.59 -9.94
N ARG A 118 -4.47 17.00 -10.36
CA ARG A 118 -4.06 16.91 -11.76
C ARG A 118 -3.04 15.79 -11.96
N VAL A 119 -3.01 15.24 -13.17
CA VAL A 119 -2.02 14.26 -13.58
C VAL A 119 -1.19 14.83 -14.72
N SER A 120 0.12 14.65 -14.63
CA SER A 120 1.11 14.91 -15.66
C SER A 120 1.87 13.61 -15.93
N GLN A 121 2.69 13.56 -16.99
CA GLN A 121 3.25 12.30 -17.52
C GLN A 121 3.75 11.30 -16.47
N HIS A 122 4.50 11.74 -15.45
CA HIS A 122 5.08 10.88 -14.40
C HIS A 122 4.79 11.37 -12.98
N ARG A 123 3.76 12.21 -12.80
CA ARG A 123 3.44 12.82 -11.51
C ARG A 123 1.95 13.07 -11.34
N ALA A 124 1.44 12.79 -10.15
CA ALA A 124 0.11 13.19 -9.71
C ALA A 124 0.22 14.26 -8.63
N ARG A 125 -0.45 15.40 -8.83
CA ARG A 125 -0.71 16.36 -7.77
C ARG A 125 -1.93 15.87 -6.99
N ILE A 126 -1.83 15.81 -5.67
CA ILE A 126 -2.90 15.37 -4.80
C ILE A 126 -3.36 16.46 -3.84
N ARG A 127 -4.51 16.20 -3.22
CA ARG A 127 -4.90 16.78 -1.95
C ARG A 127 -5.18 15.64 -0.98
N GLY A 128 -4.59 15.69 0.20
CA GLY A 128 -4.78 14.72 1.29
C GLY A 128 -5.31 15.40 2.56
N ALA A 129 -5.34 14.63 3.66
CA ALA A 129 -5.86 15.07 4.96
C ALA A 129 -4.76 15.59 5.91
N GLY A 130 -3.49 15.59 5.47
CA GLY A 130 -2.37 16.11 6.24
C GLY A 130 -2.19 17.63 6.12
N ASP A 131 -1.10 18.11 6.69
CA ASP A 131 -0.77 19.54 6.73
C ASP A 131 -0.79 20.17 5.33
N ASN A 132 -1.37 21.36 5.23
CA ASN A 132 -1.53 22.11 3.98
C ASN A 132 -2.22 21.30 2.84
N GLY A 133 -3.02 20.30 3.20
CA GLY A 133 -3.68 19.40 2.25
C GLY A 133 -2.72 18.41 1.58
N GLY A 134 -1.58 18.10 2.20
CA GLY A 134 -0.68 17.03 1.78
C GLY A 134 -1.02 15.68 2.41
N LEU A 135 -0.07 14.75 2.33
CA LEU A 135 -0.18 13.43 2.97
C LEU A 135 -0.17 13.56 4.49
N ARG A 136 -0.96 12.73 5.17
CA ARG A 136 -0.92 12.63 6.64
C ARG A 136 0.28 11.81 7.12
N TYR A 137 0.58 10.73 6.41
CA TYR A 137 1.66 9.82 6.76
C TYR A 137 2.81 9.88 5.77
N SER A 138 3.95 9.31 6.16
CA SER A 138 5.06 9.08 5.26
C SER A 138 4.91 7.72 4.58
N TYR A 139 5.23 7.66 3.29
CA TYR A 139 5.24 6.43 2.49
C TYR A 139 6.62 6.21 1.90
N ARG A 140 7.06 4.96 1.77
CA ARG A 140 8.40 4.65 1.25
C ARG A 140 8.41 3.46 0.30
N ASN A 141 9.09 3.65 -0.81
CA ASN A 141 9.65 2.57 -1.61
C ASN A 141 11.13 2.49 -1.25
N ALA A 142 11.58 1.32 -0.80
CA ALA A 142 12.98 1.09 -0.46
C ALA A 142 13.40 -0.34 -0.79
N PRO A 143 14.66 -0.57 -1.21
CA PRO A 143 15.22 -1.92 -1.33
C PRO A 143 15.26 -2.63 0.03
N ALA A 144 15.33 -3.95 0.03
CA ALA A 144 15.69 -4.71 1.23
C ALA A 144 17.16 -4.42 1.63
N ASP A 145 17.44 -4.45 2.93
CA ASP A 145 18.78 -4.31 3.49
C ASP A 145 19.00 -5.33 4.63
N LYS A 146 20.08 -5.16 5.40
CA LYS A 146 20.45 -6.10 6.47
C LYS A 146 19.50 -6.06 7.68
N GLN A 147 18.69 -5.02 7.81
CA GLN A 147 17.82 -4.77 8.97
C GLN A 147 16.34 -4.72 8.59
N HIS A 148 16.01 -4.37 7.35
CA HIS A 148 14.65 -4.22 6.86
C HIS A 148 14.43 -5.01 5.58
N GLY A 149 13.27 -5.64 5.45
CA GLY A 149 12.82 -6.10 4.15
C GLY A 149 12.39 -4.91 3.28
N ARG A 150 12.15 -5.19 2.00
CA ARG A 150 11.73 -4.17 1.03
C ARG A 150 10.44 -3.48 1.47
N ALA A 151 10.34 -2.18 1.18
CA ALA A 151 9.14 -1.40 1.42
C ALA A 151 8.49 -0.99 0.10
N ARG A 152 7.16 -1.09 0.00
CA ARG A 152 6.42 -0.72 -1.20
C ARG A 152 5.10 -0.06 -0.86
N TRP A 153 4.82 1.08 -1.47
CA TRP A 153 3.49 1.69 -1.50
C TRP A 153 2.86 1.56 -2.88
N GLN A 154 1.54 1.63 -2.92
CA GLN A 154 0.78 1.80 -4.15
C GLN A 154 -0.32 2.83 -3.99
N LEU A 155 -0.61 3.54 -5.08
CA LEU A 155 -1.75 4.41 -5.25
C LEU A 155 -2.79 3.69 -6.12
N ILE A 156 -4.02 3.59 -5.65
CA ILE A 156 -5.09 2.85 -6.32
C ILE A 156 -6.18 3.85 -6.70
N ARG A 157 -6.49 4.00 -7.99
CA ARG A 157 -7.67 4.75 -8.43
C ARG A 157 -8.91 4.02 -7.93
N VAL A 158 -9.79 4.74 -7.25
CA VAL A 158 -11.02 4.21 -6.67
C VAL A 158 -12.21 4.81 -7.41
N PRO A 159 -12.88 4.02 -8.27
CA PRO A 159 -14.08 4.47 -8.97
C PRO A 159 -15.18 4.88 -7.99
N GLN A 160 -15.91 5.94 -8.34
CA GLN A 160 -16.98 6.50 -7.51
C GLN A 160 -18.33 6.38 -8.21
N TYR A 161 -19.21 5.58 -7.64
CA TYR A 161 -20.54 5.28 -8.17
C TYR A 161 -21.62 5.93 -7.32
N GLN A 162 -22.69 6.39 -7.96
CA GLN A 162 -23.86 6.89 -7.23
C GLN A 162 -24.70 5.70 -6.73
N SER A 163 -24.92 4.70 -7.59
CA SER A 163 -25.28 3.32 -7.25
C SER A 163 -24.48 2.38 -8.15
N LEU A 164 -24.24 1.13 -7.76
CA LEU A 164 -23.55 0.14 -8.60
C LEU A 164 -24.35 -1.15 -8.65
N ILE A 165 -24.69 -1.59 -9.86
CA ILE A 165 -25.19 -2.95 -10.13
C ILE A 165 -24.04 -3.74 -10.75
N VAL A 166 -23.61 -4.80 -10.06
CA VAL A 166 -22.54 -5.68 -10.52
C VAL A 166 -23.12 -6.64 -11.57
N GLN A 167 -22.45 -6.74 -12.72
CA GLN A 167 -22.88 -7.57 -13.86
C GLN A 167 -21.99 -8.79 -14.10
N GLU A 168 -20.85 -8.86 -13.40
CA GLU A 168 -19.90 -9.97 -13.41
C GLU A 168 -19.03 -9.91 -12.16
N ASP A 169 -18.32 -11.00 -11.85
CA ASP A 169 -17.42 -11.04 -10.68
C ASP A 169 -16.34 -9.95 -10.78
N LEU A 170 -16.24 -9.10 -9.76
CA LEU A 170 -15.20 -8.09 -9.67
C LEU A 170 -13.98 -8.65 -8.96
N LYS A 171 -12.80 -8.36 -9.52
CA LYS A 171 -11.52 -8.88 -9.06
C LYS A 171 -10.44 -7.80 -8.98
N ALA A 172 -9.47 -8.03 -8.10
CA ALA A 172 -8.22 -7.29 -8.10
C ALA A 172 -7.21 -7.92 -9.08
N LEU A 173 -6.28 -7.11 -9.57
CA LEU A 173 -5.08 -7.67 -10.18
C LEU A 173 -4.24 -8.37 -9.09
N PRO A 174 -3.64 -9.54 -9.38
CA PRO A 174 -2.71 -10.14 -8.44
C PRO A 174 -1.51 -9.23 -8.14
N TRP A 175 -1.10 -9.22 -6.87
CA TRP A 175 0.11 -8.59 -6.41
C TRP A 175 1.32 -9.14 -7.17
N ASP A 176 2.07 -8.27 -7.84
CA ASP A 176 3.29 -8.64 -8.59
C ASP A 176 4.59 -8.34 -7.83
N GLY A 177 4.48 -7.85 -6.59
CA GLY A 177 5.59 -7.29 -5.85
C GLY A 177 5.58 -5.78 -5.80
N ARG A 178 4.90 -5.06 -6.69
CA ARG A 178 4.82 -3.59 -6.69
C ARG A 178 3.40 -3.07 -6.55
N THR A 179 2.45 -3.70 -7.23
CA THR A 179 1.05 -3.26 -7.29
C THR A 179 0.07 -4.44 -7.37
N GLY A 180 -1.17 -4.22 -6.99
CA GLY A 180 -2.25 -5.22 -7.02
C GLY A 180 -2.73 -5.62 -5.61
N GLY A 181 -3.55 -6.67 -5.56
CA GLY A 181 -4.04 -7.30 -4.33
C GLY A 181 -5.14 -6.55 -3.58
N VAL A 182 -5.60 -5.40 -4.08
CA VAL A 182 -6.61 -4.56 -3.43
C VAL A 182 -7.73 -4.25 -4.40
N LEU A 183 -8.96 -4.59 -4.06
CA LEU A 183 -10.17 -4.15 -4.75
C LEU A 183 -10.78 -2.99 -3.95
N ALA A 184 -10.96 -1.83 -4.58
CA ALA A 184 -11.51 -0.65 -3.92
C ALA A 184 -12.54 0.07 -4.81
N MET A 185 -13.66 0.47 -4.22
CA MET A 185 -14.71 1.25 -4.87
C MET A 185 -15.39 2.14 -3.84
N ASP A 186 -15.94 3.26 -4.28
CA ASP A 186 -16.81 4.12 -3.48
C ASP A 186 -18.22 4.08 -4.07
N VAL A 187 -19.21 3.70 -3.27
CA VAL A 187 -20.62 3.60 -3.69
C VAL A 187 -21.48 4.35 -2.70
N ARG A 188 -22.11 5.44 -3.15
CA ARG A 188 -22.83 6.34 -2.23
C ARG A 188 -24.18 5.82 -1.77
N ARG A 189 -25.00 5.25 -2.66
CA ARG A 189 -26.38 4.83 -2.33
C ARG A 189 -26.50 3.34 -2.14
N GLN A 190 -26.39 2.58 -3.24
CA GLN A 190 -26.69 1.15 -3.25
C GLN A 190 -25.65 0.41 -4.08
N LEU A 191 -25.09 -0.63 -3.48
CA LEU A 191 -24.35 -1.69 -4.16
C LEU A 191 -25.27 -2.91 -4.27
N ASP A 192 -25.56 -3.34 -5.49
CA ASP A 192 -26.32 -4.55 -5.78
C ASP A 192 -25.41 -5.56 -6.49
N LEU A 193 -25.22 -6.72 -5.87
CA LEU A 193 -24.32 -7.75 -6.37
C LEU A 193 -24.96 -8.63 -7.46
N GLN A 194 -26.29 -8.70 -7.54
CA GLN A 194 -27.01 -9.56 -8.51
C GLN A 194 -26.50 -11.01 -8.60
N GLY A 195 -26.03 -11.58 -7.48
CA GLY A 195 -25.48 -12.94 -7.41
C GLY A 195 -24.01 -13.08 -7.82
N HIS A 196 -23.34 -11.98 -8.20
CA HIS A 196 -21.91 -11.92 -8.45
C HIS A 196 -21.10 -11.67 -7.18
N SER A 197 -19.80 -11.93 -7.25
CA SER A 197 -18.87 -11.83 -6.14
C SER A 197 -17.89 -10.66 -6.29
N LEU A 198 -17.44 -10.14 -5.14
CA LEU A 198 -16.27 -9.28 -5.05
C LEU A 198 -15.14 -10.13 -4.47
N SER A 199 -14.24 -10.63 -5.32
CA SER A 199 -13.24 -11.62 -4.91
C SER A 199 -11.81 -11.14 -5.15
N VAL A 200 -11.02 -11.19 -4.08
CA VAL A 200 -9.56 -10.99 -4.11
C VAL A 200 -8.80 -12.28 -3.78
N ALA A 201 -9.46 -13.43 -3.88
CA ALA A 201 -8.85 -14.72 -3.62
C ALA A 201 -7.64 -14.94 -4.53
N GLY A 202 -6.49 -15.27 -3.92
CA GLY A 202 -5.22 -15.46 -4.64
C GLY A 202 -4.59 -14.18 -5.22
N ALA A 203 -5.19 -13.01 -5.00
CA ALA A 203 -4.65 -11.74 -5.51
C ALA A 203 -3.66 -11.07 -4.56
N GLY A 204 -3.62 -11.49 -3.28
CA GLY A 204 -2.74 -10.95 -2.26
C GLY A 204 -1.27 -11.38 -2.40
N PHE A 205 -0.51 -11.25 -1.31
CA PHE A 205 0.88 -11.69 -1.25
C PHE A 205 1.07 -13.14 -1.68
N ARG A 206 2.15 -13.40 -2.43
CA ARG A 206 2.43 -14.74 -2.98
C ARG A 206 2.99 -15.66 -1.91
N GLY A 207 2.63 -16.94 -1.99
CA GLY A 207 3.25 -18.00 -1.18
C GLY A 207 4.72 -18.23 -1.55
N GLY A 208 5.47 -18.89 -0.66
CA GLY A 208 6.89 -19.16 -0.86
C GLY A 208 7.18 -20.02 -2.08
N GLN A 209 8.34 -19.80 -2.71
CA GLN A 209 8.75 -20.58 -3.88
C GLN A 209 9.18 -22.00 -3.45
N ALA A 210 8.71 -23.01 -4.19
CA ALA A 210 9.23 -24.36 -4.06
C ALA A 210 10.62 -24.43 -4.69
N LEU A 211 11.62 -24.84 -3.90
CA LEU A 211 13.00 -25.02 -4.34
C LEU A 211 13.41 -26.48 -4.17
N SER A 212 13.96 -27.08 -5.23
CA SER A 212 14.54 -28.42 -5.17
C SER A 212 15.97 -28.30 -4.66
N LEU A 213 16.16 -28.62 -3.38
CA LEU A 213 17.44 -28.57 -2.70
C LEU A 213 17.82 -29.99 -2.24
N SER A 214 19.12 -30.24 -2.13
CA SER A 214 19.72 -31.54 -1.83
C SER A 214 20.45 -31.54 -0.47
N GLY A 215 20.72 -30.36 0.11
CA GLY A 215 21.39 -30.23 1.40
C GLY A 215 22.35 -29.04 1.49
N ALA A 216 22.53 -28.52 2.71
CA ALA A 216 23.55 -27.53 3.09
C ALA A 216 23.84 -27.65 4.61
N LEU A 217 24.56 -26.69 5.21
CA LEU A 217 24.95 -26.69 6.63
C LEU A 217 23.92 -26.02 7.57
N GLY A 218 22.63 -26.03 7.22
CA GLY A 218 21.55 -25.50 8.06
C GLY A 218 21.21 -26.43 9.23
N ARG A 219 20.73 -25.84 10.33
CA ARG A 219 20.37 -26.58 11.55
C ARG A 219 18.86 -26.69 11.68
N PRO A 220 18.31 -27.82 12.15
CA PRO A 220 16.87 -27.95 12.39
C PRO A 220 16.30 -26.90 13.36
N GLN A 221 17.13 -26.29 14.20
CA GLN A 221 16.74 -25.24 15.15
C GLN A 221 16.72 -23.83 14.54
N ASP A 222 17.16 -23.64 13.30
CA ASP A 222 17.20 -22.32 12.66
C ASP A 222 15.78 -21.79 12.40
N TRP A 223 15.54 -20.56 12.78
CA TRP A 223 14.33 -19.80 12.48
C TRP A 223 14.45 -19.00 11.19
N ARG A 224 15.69 -18.70 10.79
CA ARG A 224 16.02 -18.03 9.53
C ARG A 224 17.23 -18.70 8.88
N TYR A 225 17.19 -18.81 7.57
CA TYR A 225 18.26 -19.32 6.73
C TYR A 225 18.29 -18.50 5.43
N PRO A 226 19.46 -18.12 4.90
CA PRO A 226 19.55 -17.34 3.67
C PRO A 226 18.99 -18.12 2.48
N ALA A 227 18.36 -17.42 1.52
CA ALA A 227 18.05 -18.04 0.24
C ALA A 227 19.35 -18.43 -0.49
N PRO A 228 19.39 -19.60 -1.16
CA PRO A 228 20.49 -19.95 -2.03
C PRO A 228 20.55 -18.99 -3.22
N SER A 229 21.77 -18.62 -3.62
CA SER A 229 22.04 -17.95 -4.88
C SER A 229 21.64 -18.82 -6.08
N GLU A 230 21.58 -18.21 -7.27
CA GLU A 230 21.26 -18.94 -8.50
C GLU A 230 22.21 -20.13 -8.75
N ALA A 231 23.52 -19.93 -8.55
CA ALA A 231 24.51 -20.99 -8.71
C ALA A 231 24.33 -22.10 -7.66
N GLU A 232 24.00 -21.76 -6.42
CA GLU A 232 23.70 -22.74 -5.37
C GLU A 232 22.42 -23.53 -5.70
N ARG A 233 21.37 -22.87 -6.18
CA ARG A 233 20.14 -23.55 -6.65
C ARG A 233 20.43 -24.56 -7.74
N GLN A 234 21.25 -24.19 -8.73
CA GLN A 234 21.65 -25.09 -9.82
C GLN A 234 22.45 -26.30 -9.32
N ALA A 235 23.26 -26.11 -8.28
CA ALA A 235 23.98 -27.20 -7.61
C ALA A 235 23.11 -28.01 -6.62
N GLY A 236 21.83 -27.64 -6.43
CA GLY A 236 20.96 -28.21 -5.40
C GLY A 236 21.43 -27.88 -3.97
N TYR A 237 22.26 -26.86 -3.79
CA TYR A 237 22.77 -26.45 -2.49
C TYR A 237 21.80 -25.49 -1.79
N GLY A 238 21.47 -25.78 -0.53
CA GLY A 238 20.58 -24.98 0.30
C GLY A 238 19.80 -25.85 1.28
N GLN A 239 19.07 -25.22 2.22
CA GLN A 239 18.25 -25.94 3.20
C GLN A 239 17.01 -25.14 3.59
N HIS A 240 16.06 -25.87 4.19
CA HIS A 240 14.76 -25.36 4.64
C HIS A 240 13.82 -25.00 3.47
N GLY A 241 12.58 -24.69 3.78
CA GLY A 241 11.59 -24.17 2.84
C GLY A 241 11.67 -22.66 2.74
N SER A 242 11.27 -22.12 1.58
CA SER A 242 11.12 -20.68 1.39
C SER A 242 9.94 -20.13 2.19
N LYS A 243 10.11 -18.91 2.71
CA LYS A 243 9.03 -18.07 3.26
C LYS A 243 8.22 -17.47 2.10
N GLY A 244 7.02 -16.97 2.37
CA GLY A 244 6.19 -16.21 1.42
C GLY A 244 6.49 -14.71 1.39
N GLU A 245 5.72 -13.93 0.63
CA GLU A 245 5.68 -12.47 0.77
C GLU A 245 4.80 -12.05 1.93
N GLY A 246 5.12 -10.91 2.52
CA GLY A 246 4.30 -10.29 3.54
C GLY A 246 4.52 -8.79 3.65
N VAL A 247 3.93 -8.21 4.68
CA VAL A 247 4.06 -6.79 5.01
C VAL A 247 5.49 -6.42 5.43
N ALA A 248 6.31 -7.39 5.83
CA ALA A 248 7.73 -7.17 6.13
C ALA A 248 8.61 -7.16 4.87
N GLY A 249 8.07 -7.47 3.69
CA GLY A 249 8.82 -7.51 2.44
C GLY A 249 8.55 -8.76 1.60
N SER A 250 9.47 -9.06 0.68
CA SER A 250 9.38 -10.23 -0.19
C SER A 250 10.67 -11.04 -0.06
N PRO A 251 10.59 -12.39 -0.14
CA PRO A 251 11.76 -13.24 -0.04
C PRO A 251 12.60 -13.18 -1.33
N ALA A 252 13.92 -13.31 -1.19
CA ALA A 252 14.86 -13.24 -2.32
C ALA A 252 14.61 -14.32 -3.39
N ALA A 253 14.08 -15.49 -2.99
CA ALA A 253 13.79 -16.61 -3.90
C ALA A 253 12.79 -16.24 -5.02
N MET A 254 11.94 -15.23 -4.80
CA MET A 254 10.96 -14.78 -5.81
C MET A 254 11.56 -13.98 -6.97
N THR A 255 12.89 -13.83 -7.00
CA THR A 255 13.64 -13.14 -8.07
C THR A 255 13.14 -11.72 -8.36
N LEU A 256 12.55 -11.07 -7.36
CA LEU A 256 12.24 -9.66 -7.40
C LEU A 256 13.54 -8.87 -7.14
N PRO A 257 13.76 -7.75 -7.85
CA PRO A 257 14.88 -6.88 -7.53
C PRO A 257 14.74 -6.37 -6.08
N ASP A 258 15.88 -6.25 -5.42
CA ASP A 258 15.99 -5.66 -4.08
C ASP A 258 15.09 -6.33 -3.02
N SER A 259 14.95 -7.65 -3.10
CA SER A 259 14.17 -8.47 -2.17
C SER A 259 15.07 -9.26 -1.22
N GLY A 260 14.49 -9.76 -0.14
CA GLY A 260 15.20 -10.40 0.95
C GLY A 260 14.60 -10.03 2.30
N TYR A 261 14.40 -11.01 3.16
CA TYR A 261 14.17 -10.74 4.58
C TYR A 261 15.49 -10.61 5.32
N PRO A 262 15.58 -9.71 6.33
CA PRO A 262 16.77 -9.54 7.15
C PRO A 262 17.26 -10.86 7.74
N GLY A 263 18.40 -11.35 7.23
CA GLY A 263 19.04 -12.57 7.72
C GLY A 263 18.37 -13.89 7.37
N GLY A 264 17.25 -13.93 6.63
CA GLY A 264 16.82 -15.21 6.05
C GLY A 264 15.44 -15.26 5.40
N ASP A 265 15.45 -15.75 4.16
CA ASP A 265 14.29 -16.02 3.31
C ASP A 265 13.73 -17.43 3.47
N MET A 266 14.44 -18.28 4.23
CA MET A 266 14.14 -19.69 4.41
C MET A 266 14.08 -20.06 5.90
N GLY A 267 13.46 -21.20 6.20
CA GLY A 267 13.29 -21.69 7.57
C GLY A 267 12.00 -21.25 8.26
N ARG A 268 11.77 -21.84 9.42
CA ARG A 268 10.45 -21.88 10.07
C ARG A 268 9.88 -20.57 10.57
N GLY A 269 10.71 -19.57 10.88
CA GLY A 269 10.19 -18.29 11.38
C GLY A 269 9.34 -17.58 10.34
N ALA A 270 8.31 -16.85 10.76
CA ALA A 270 7.39 -16.19 9.84
C ALA A 270 7.60 -14.67 9.87
N PRO A 271 8.15 -14.05 8.81
CA PRO A 271 8.29 -12.60 8.70
C PRO A 271 6.90 -11.94 8.67
N ALA A 272 6.49 -11.37 9.80
CA ALA A 272 5.15 -10.83 9.96
C ALA A 272 4.08 -11.82 9.47
N ASN A 273 3.28 -11.44 8.48
CA ASN A 273 2.20 -12.25 7.91
C ASN A 273 2.63 -13.19 6.77
N ALA A 274 3.92 -13.29 6.46
CA ALA A 274 4.43 -13.99 5.27
C ALA A 274 4.38 -15.54 5.35
N GLY A 275 4.19 -16.08 6.55
CA GLY A 275 4.32 -17.52 6.81
C GLY A 275 5.78 -17.99 6.80
N GLY A 276 6.06 -19.02 7.60
CA GLY A 276 7.36 -19.67 7.65
C GLY A 276 7.55 -20.72 6.56
N GLY A 277 8.78 -20.99 6.17
CA GLY A 277 9.10 -22.21 5.42
C GLY A 277 9.10 -23.44 6.34
N GLY A 278 9.26 -24.64 5.79
CA GLY A 278 9.52 -25.84 6.62
C GLY A 278 11.00 -25.93 7.01
N ASN A 279 11.33 -26.62 8.10
CA ASN A 279 12.73 -26.87 8.45
C ASN A 279 13.23 -28.24 7.96
N GLY A 280 14.35 -28.25 7.23
CA GLY A 280 15.05 -29.50 6.97
C GLY A 280 15.52 -30.12 8.28
N LEU A 281 14.96 -31.27 8.66
CA LEU A 281 15.23 -31.95 9.93
C LEU A 281 16.56 -32.72 9.95
N ASP A 282 17.19 -32.90 8.78
CA ASP A 282 18.53 -33.46 8.62
C ASP A 282 19.22 -32.89 7.36
N LEU A 283 20.51 -33.22 7.21
CA LEU A 283 21.33 -32.81 6.06
C LEU A 283 20.91 -33.49 4.73
N SER A 284 20.13 -34.56 4.80
CA SER A 284 19.68 -35.35 3.65
C SER A 284 18.34 -34.89 3.07
N GLN A 285 17.62 -34.00 3.77
CA GLN A 285 16.31 -33.45 3.40
C GLN A 285 15.25 -34.51 3.10
N ARG A 286 15.40 -35.73 3.66
CA ARG A 286 14.49 -36.86 3.42
C ARG A 286 13.22 -36.81 4.25
N HIS A 287 13.18 -35.96 5.26
CA HIS A 287 12.01 -35.75 6.10
C HIS A 287 11.15 -34.62 5.56
N VAL A 288 9.84 -34.87 5.51
CA VAL A 288 8.86 -33.84 5.15
C VAL A 288 8.78 -32.79 6.26
N ALA A 289 8.82 -31.53 5.85
CA ALA A 289 8.66 -30.38 6.73
C ALA A 289 7.59 -29.48 6.13
N GLY A 290 6.59 -29.12 6.93
CA GLY A 290 5.48 -28.25 6.53
C GLY A 290 5.85 -26.78 6.63
N GLY A 291 5.51 -26.00 5.60
CA GLY A 291 5.51 -24.54 5.71
C GLY A 291 4.37 -24.05 6.60
N GLY A 292 4.57 -22.91 7.25
CA GLY A 292 3.54 -22.21 8.01
C GLY A 292 2.75 -21.29 7.10
N GLY A 293 1.42 -21.28 7.25
CA GLY A 293 0.55 -20.39 6.48
C GLY A 293 0.71 -18.92 6.87
N GLY A 294 0.43 -18.02 5.93
CA GLY A 294 0.43 -16.58 6.15
C GLY A 294 -0.68 -15.91 5.34
N GLY A 295 -1.23 -14.80 5.84
CA GLY A 295 -2.27 -14.06 5.15
C GLY A 295 -2.90 -12.94 5.97
N ASN A 296 -3.47 -11.94 5.27
CA ASN A 296 -4.15 -10.77 5.85
C ASN A 296 -3.26 -9.96 6.83
N ALA A 297 -3.86 -9.23 7.77
CA ALA A 297 -3.14 -8.40 8.75
C ALA A 297 -2.64 -9.17 9.99
N GLY A 298 -2.89 -10.48 10.07
CA GLY A 298 -2.50 -11.33 11.21
C GLY A 298 -1.05 -11.80 11.15
N ALA A 299 -0.52 -12.27 12.27
CA ALA A 299 0.77 -12.93 12.28
C ALA A 299 0.74 -14.21 11.44
N GLY A 300 1.78 -14.42 10.64
CA GLY A 300 2.01 -15.65 9.90
C GLY A 300 2.40 -16.76 10.87
N GLN A 301 2.06 -17.99 10.52
CA GLN A 301 2.39 -19.16 11.30
C GLN A 301 3.80 -19.62 10.97
N SER A 302 4.50 -20.12 11.99
CA SER A 302 5.78 -20.79 11.77
C SER A 302 5.56 -22.10 11.05
N GLY A 303 6.54 -22.50 10.23
CA GLY A 303 6.57 -23.87 9.72
C GLY A 303 7.08 -24.87 10.77
N SER A 304 6.98 -26.16 10.43
CA SER A 304 7.52 -27.28 11.22
C SER A 304 8.93 -27.62 10.78
#